data_AF-A0A8K2A0Q1-F1
#
_entry.id   AF-A0A8K2A0Q1-F1
#
_cell.length_a   1.000
_cell.length_b   1.000
_cell.length_c   1.000
_cell.angle_alpha   90.00
_cell.angle_beta   90.00
_cell.angle_gamma   90.00
#
_symmetry.space_group_name_H-M   'P 1'
#
loop_
_entity.id
_entity.type
_entity.pdbx_description
1 polymer ?
#
loop_
_entity_poly.entity_id
_entity_poly.type
_entity_poly.pdbx_seq_one_letter_code
_entity_poly.pdbx_strand_id
1 'polypeptide(L)'
;MTTATVPTPSVDRHPLLLNVQNVALKVTPEHFDQLCIDNPDLRLELIKDGELTVMPPTGGEGGKRNLNLAVEVGLWNRQTSLGEAFDSSTGYDFTAFGGGKLSPDLS
;
A
#
# COMPACT_ATOMS: atom_id res chain seq x y z
N MET A 1 -25.50 -23.20 -46.74
CA MET A 1 -25.65 -22.10 -45.74
C MET A 1 -24.30 -21.92 -45.08
N THR A 2 -23.64 -20.79 -45.33
CA THR A 2 -22.30 -20.49 -44.80
C THR A 2 -22.46 -19.54 -43.63
N THR A 3 -22.25 -20.02 -42.41
CA THR A 3 -22.22 -19.19 -41.21
C THR A 3 -20.90 -18.43 -41.16
N ALA A 4 -20.95 -17.12 -41.32
CA ALA A 4 -19.81 -16.24 -41.11
C ALA A 4 -19.57 -16.04 -39.61
N THR A 5 -18.40 -16.45 -39.12
CA THR A 5 -17.94 -16.15 -37.76
C THR A 5 -17.54 -14.67 -37.69
N VAL A 6 -18.26 -13.88 -36.89
CA VAL A 6 -17.91 -12.48 -36.64
C VAL A 6 -16.64 -12.46 -35.78
N PRO A 7 -15.57 -11.75 -36.17
CA PRO A 7 -14.37 -11.63 -35.34
C PRO A 7 -14.71 -10.80 -34.10
N THR A 8 -14.50 -11.37 -32.91
CA THR A 8 -14.57 -10.62 -31.66
C THR A 8 -13.49 -9.55 -31.67
N PRO A 9 -13.81 -8.26 -31.50
CA PRO A 9 -12.79 -7.21 -31.49
C PRO A 9 -11.85 -7.44 -30.30
N SER A 10 -10.55 -7.57 -30.58
CA SER A 10 -9.52 -7.61 -29.56
C SER A 10 -9.42 -6.22 -28.92
N VAL A 11 -9.77 -6.11 -27.65
CA VAL A 11 -9.56 -4.89 -26.86
C VAL A 11 -8.06 -4.73 -26.63
N ASP A 12 -7.49 -3.64 -27.13
CA ASP A 12 -6.10 -3.28 -26.84
C ASP A 12 -5.98 -2.98 -25.33
N ARG A 13 -5.17 -3.78 -24.64
CA ARG A 13 -4.97 -3.71 -23.19
C ARG A 13 -3.53 -3.26 -22.92
N HIS A 14 -3.27 -1.98 -23.12
CA HIS A 14 -2.04 -1.37 -22.67
C HIS A 14 -2.26 -0.60 -21.36
N PRO A 15 -1.24 -0.43 -20.52
CA PRO A 15 -1.32 0.42 -19.33
C PRO A 15 -1.71 1.85 -19.71
N LEU A 16 -2.50 2.50 -18.85
CA LEU A 16 -2.92 3.89 -19.00
C LEU A 16 -2.48 4.68 -17.77
N LEU A 17 -1.94 5.88 -17.99
CA LEU A 17 -1.71 6.84 -16.90
C LEU A 17 -3.04 7.54 -16.59
N LEU A 18 -3.54 7.36 -15.38
CA LEU A 18 -4.75 8.00 -14.89
C LEU A 18 -4.37 9.10 -13.90
N ASN A 19 -4.70 10.36 -14.21
CA ASN A 19 -4.52 11.46 -13.27
C ASN A 19 -5.68 11.50 -12.28
N VAL A 20 -5.38 11.24 -11.01
CA VAL A 20 -6.36 11.20 -9.91
C VAL A 20 -6.22 12.36 -8.91
N GLN A 21 -5.46 13.41 -9.24
CA GLN A 21 -5.10 14.48 -8.30
C GLN A 21 -6.30 15.19 -7.64
N ASN A 22 -7.46 15.24 -8.32
CA ASN A 22 -8.66 15.94 -7.84
C ASN A 22 -9.82 15.00 -7.52
N VAL A 23 -9.56 13.69 -7.36
CA VAL A 23 -10.57 12.70 -7.01
C VAL A 23 -10.04 11.78 -5.90
N ALA A 24 -10.88 11.51 -4.90
CA ALA A 24 -10.56 10.49 -3.90
C ALA A 24 -10.82 9.11 -4.52
N LEU A 25 -9.75 8.32 -4.67
CA LEU A 25 -9.88 6.94 -5.16
C LEU A 25 -10.30 6.05 -4.00
N LYS A 26 -11.50 5.48 -4.09
CA LYS A 26 -12.02 4.55 -3.08
C LYS A 26 -11.98 3.10 -3.55
N VAL A 27 -11.49 2.21 -2.71
CA VAL A 27 -11.39 0.78 -2.96
C VAL A 27 -11.86 -0.02 -1.73
N THR A 28 -12.27 -1.26 -1.95
CA THR A 28 -12.55 -2.17 -0.84
C THR A 28 -11.23 -2.74 -0.29
N PRO A 29 -11.20 -3.25 0.95
CA PRO A 29 -10.02 -3.92 1.50
C PRO A 29 -9.44 -5.02 0.59
N GLU A 30 -10.30 -5.80 -0.06
CA GLU A 30 -9.88 -6.91 -0.94
C GLU A 30 -9.25 -6.39 -2.23
N HIS A 31 -9.79 -5.32 -2.81
CA HIS A 31 -9.19 -4.66 -3.96
C HIS A 31 -7.87 -3.96 -3.60
N PHE A 32 -7.76 -3.41 -2.39
CA PHE A 32 -6.49 -2.89 -1.89
C PHE A 32 -5.42 -3.98 -1.83
N ASP A 33 -5.75 -5.15 -1.28
CA ASP A 33 -4.80 -6.27 -1.19
C ASP A 33 -4.31 -6.70 -2.59
N GLN A 34 -5.22 -6.77 -3.57
CA GLN A 34 -4.84 -7.05 -4.96
C GLN A 34 -3.96 -5.94 -5.56
N LEU A 35 -4.25 -4.66 -5.29
CA LEU A 35 -3.42 -3.55 -5.75
C LEU A 35 -1.99 -3.62 -5.20
N CYS A 36 -1.81 -4.01 -3.94
CA CYS A 36 -0.49 -4.23 -3.35
C CYS A 36 0.27 -5.38 -4.04
N ILE A 37 -0.42 -6.48 -4.38
CA ILE A 37 0.16 -7.61 -5.12
C ILE A 37 0.57 -7.20 -6.53
N ASP A 38 -0.28 -6.46 -7.22
CA ASP A 38 -0.07 -6.05 -8.61
C ASP A 38 1.00 -4.94 -8.75
N ASN A 39 1.25 -4.18 -7.67
CA ASN A 39 2.16 -3.04 -7.65
C ASN A 39 3.16 -3.11 -6.48
N PRO A 40 4.04 -4.13 -6.45
CA PRO A 40 4.92 -4.38 -5.31
C PRO A 40 5.94 -3.26 -5.04
N ASP A 41 6.21 -2.41 -6.03
CA ASP A 41 7.13 -1.27 -5.90
C ASP A 41 6.43 -0.03 -5.30
N LEU A 42 5.10 -0.02 -5.20
CA LEU A 42 4.34 1.09 -4.60
C LEU A 42 4.13 0.87 -3.12
N ARG A 43 4.24 1.96 -2.34
CA ARG A 43 3.81 1.99 -0.95
C ARG A 43 2.37 2.51 -0.90
N LEU A 44 1.44 1.60 -0.66
CA LEU A 44 0.01 1.89 -0.62
C LEU A 44 -0.51 1.81 0.81
N GLU A 45 -1.45 2.69 1.14
CA GLU A 45 -2.24 2.61 2.37
C GLU A 45 -3.73 2.72 2.05
N LEU A 46 -4.55 2.05 2.85
CA LEU A 46 -6.01 2.19 2.83
C LEU A 46 -6.43 2.88 4.12
N ILE A 47 -6.95 4.10 4.04
CA ILE A 47 -7.50 4.75 5.23
C ILE A 47 -8.90 4.20 5.55
N LYS A 48 -9.37 4.42 6.77
CA LYS A 48 -10.64 3.86 7.28
C LYS A 48 -11.87 4.10 6.40
N ASP A 49 -11.89 5.18 5.62
CA ASP A 49 -13.02 5.58 4.76
C ASP A 49 -12.97 4.93 3.36
N GLY A 50 -12.06 3.96 3.18
CA GLY A 50 -11.82 3.20 1.96
C GLY A 50 -11.00 3.95 0.91
N GLU A 51 -10.38 5.08 1.25
CA GLU A 51 -9.58 5.87 0.33
C GLU A 51 -8.15 5.31 0.22
N LEU A 52 -7.67 5.19 -1.02
CA LEU A 52 -6.34 4.69 -1.36
C LEU A 52 -5.35 5.85 -1.35
N THR A 53 -4.30 5.72 -0.53
CA THR A 53 -3.18 6.66 -0.48
C THR A 53 -1.95 6.01 -1.09
N VAL A 54 -1.23 6.77 -1.92
CA VAL A 54 0.11 6.41 -2.41
C VAL A 54 1.13 7.21 -1.62
N MET A 55 1.97 6.52 -0.85
CA MET A 55 3.01 7.17 -0.05
C MET A 55 4.20 7.55 -0.93
N PRO A 56 4.65 8.82 -0.91
CA PRO A 56 5.83 9.22 -1.66
C PRO A 56 7.08 8.55 -1.08
N PRO A 57 8.15 8.39 -1.88
CA PRO A 57 9.43 7.95 -1.37
C PRO A 57 9.92 8.83 -0.22
N THR A 58 10.40 8.20 0.85
CA THR A 58 10.94 8.91 2.00
C THR A 58 12.22 9.66 1.61
N GLY A 59 12.23 10.99 1.77
CA GLY A 59 13.42 11.81 1.55
C GLY A 59 14.51 11.58 2.59
N GLY A 60 15.75 12.04 2.32
CA GLY A 60 16.91 11.77 3.17
C GLY A 60 16.79 12.23 4.63
N GLU A 61 16.14 13.37 4.89
CA GLU A 61 15.89 13.84 6.26
C GLU A 61 14.93 12.93 7.02
N GLY A 62 13.83 12.55 6.37
CA GLY A 62 12.86 11.59 6.91
C GLY A 62 13.51 10.23 7.14
N GLY A 63 14.29 9.75 6.18
CA GLY A 63 15.02 8.48 6.28
C GLY A 63 16.03 8.48 7.42
N LYS A 64 16.78 9.57 7.62
CA LYS A 64 17.70 9.72 8.75
C LYS A 64 16.96 9.68 10.09
N ARG A 65 15.83 10.39 10.20
CA ARG A 65 15.00 10.38 11.41
C ARG A 65 14.44 8.99 11.68
N ASN A 66 13.91 8.32 10.66
CA ASN A 66 13.33 6.99 10.79
C ASN A 66 14.38 5.95 11.20
N LEU A 67 15.57 5.99 10.57
CA LEU A 67 16.67 5.10 10.92
C LEU A 67 17.08 5.26 12.39
N ASN A 68 17.25 6.49 12.85
CA ASN A 68 17.61 6.74 14.25
C ASN A 68 16.53 6.21 15.21
N LEU A 69 15.25 6.44 14.89
CA LEU A 69 14.13 5.96 15.71
C LEU A 69 14.08 4.42 15.74
N ALA A 70 14.21 3.76 14.59
CA ALA A 70 14.22 2.31 14.47
C ALA A 70 15.39 1.66 15.24
N VAL A 71 16.57 2.30 15.24
CA VAL A 71 17.72 1.83 16.02
C VAL A 71 17.43 1.89 17.52
N GLU A 72 16.93 3.02 18.02
CA GLU A 72 16.65 3.20 19.46
C GLU A 72 15.59 2.20 19.95
N VAL A 73 14.47 2.09 19.25
CA VAL A 73 13.39 1.14 19.61
C VAL A 73 13.85 -0.30 19.45
N GLY A 74 14.59 -0.62 18.38
CA GLY A 74 15.13 -1.96 18.17
C GLY A 74 16.09 -2.39 19.27
N LEU A 75 16.97 -1.49 19.74
CA LEU A 75 17.87 -1.76 20.85
C LEU A 75 17.09 -1.94 22.16
N TRP A 76 16.14 -1.06 22.46
CA TRP A 76 15.28 -1.17 23.63
C TRP A 76 14.51 -2.50 23.64
N ASN A 77 13.90 -2.89 22.52
CA ASN A 77 13.11 -4.11 22.45
C ASN A 77 14.00 -5.36 22.63
N ARG A 78 15.21 -5.37 22.06
CA ARG A 78 16.18 -6.46 22.28
C ARG A 78 16.61 -6.59 23.74
N GLN A 79 16.77 -5.47 24.44
CA GLN A 79 17.18 -5.48 25.85
C GLN A 79 16.05 -5.92 26.79
N THR A 80 14.82 -5.51 26.49
CA THR A 80 13.67 -5.75 27.36
C THR A 80 12.90 -7.03 27.01
N SER A 81 13.00 -7.50 25.77
CA SER A 81 12.27 -8.67 25.25
C SER A 81 10.74 -8.57 25.45
N LEU A 82 10.18 -7.36 25.32
CA LEU A 82 8.75 -7.11 25.56
C LEU A 82 7.87 -7.29 24.31
N GLY A 83 8.46 -7.46 23.13
CA GLY A 83 7.72 -7.69 21.90
C GLY A 83 8.61 -7.79 20.66
N GLU A 84 8.09 -7.29 19.54
CA GLU A 84 8.78 -7.22 18.24
C GLU A 84 8.70 -5.78 17.73
N ALA A 85 9.68 -5.40 16.90
CA ALA A 85 9.71 -4.08 16.27
C ALA A 85 9.84 -4.26 14.75
N PHE A 86 9.13 -3.43 13.99
CA PHE A 86 8.95 -3.55 12.55
C PHE A 86 9.25 -2.23 11.84
N ASP A 87 9.84 -2.30 10.65
CA ASP A 87 10.22 -1.11 9.89
C ASP A 87 9.03 -0.44 9.19
N SER A 88 9.32 0.66 8.47
CA SER A 88 8.30 1.51 7.83
C SER A 88 7.55 0.89 6.65
N SER A 89 7.84 -0.36 6.29
CA SER A 89 7.19 -1.07 5.18
C SER A 89 6.21 -2.14 5.63
N THR A 90 6.03 -2.29 6.94
CA THR A 90 5.13 -3.30 7.49
C THR A 90 3.69 -2.80 7.47
N GLY A 91 2.85 -3.45 6.66
CA GLY A 91 1.42 -3.17 6.59
C GLY A 91 0.62 -3.88 7.70
N TYR A 92 -0.29 -3.15 8.34
CA TYR A 92 -1.18 -3.65 9.37
C TYR A 92 -2.63 -3.55 8.95
N ASP A 93 -3.39 -4.63 9.15
CA ASP A 93 -4.83 -4.67 8.86
C ASP A 93 -5.67 -4.40 10.11
N PHE A 94 -6.28 -3.21 10.17
CA PHE A 94 -7.18 -2.81 11.25
C PHE A 94 -8.66 -2.83 10.84
N THR A 95 -9.00 -3.38 9.67
CA THR A 95 -10.36 -3.34 9.13
C THR A 95 -11.38 -4.04 10.03
N ALA A 96 -10.96 -5.10 10.73
CA ALA A 96 -11.79 -5.81 11.70
C ALA A 96 -12.28 -4.93 12.87
N PHE A 97 -11.62 -3.79 13.13
CA PHE A 97 -11.96 -2.85 14.20
C PHE A 97 -12.40 -1.47 13.66
N GLY A 98 -12.80 -1.39 12.38
CA GLY A 98 -13.23 -0.15 11.73
C GLY A 98 -12.08 0.79 11.37
N GLY A 99 -10.85 0.29 11.35
CA GLY A 99 -9.66 1.00 10.88
C GLY A 99 -9.39 0.77 9.40
N GLY A 100 -8.20 1.20 8.95
CA GLY A 100 -7.69 1.00 7.61
C GLY A 100 -6.60 -0.08 7.54
N LYS A 101 -5.92 -0.17 6.39
CA LYS A 101 -4.67 -0.93 6.22
C LYS A 101 -3.51 0.08 6.10
N LEU A 102 -2.71 0.22 7.16
CA LEU A 102 -1.75 1.32 7.32
C LEU A 102 -0.33 0.78 7.52
N SER A 103 0.68 1.59 7.19
CA SER A 103 2.10 1.26 7.34
C SER A 103 2.82 2.38 8.11
N PRO A 104 2.90 2.30 9.45
CA PRO A 104 3.55 3.33 10.25
C PRO A 104 5.04 3.43 9.94
N ASP A 105 5.69 4.54 10.30
CA ASP A 105 7.14 4.71 10.14
C ASP A 105 7.96 3.68 10.97
N LEU A 106 7.41 3.25 12.11
CA LEU A 106 7.97 2.27 13.04
C LEU A 106 6.85 1.76 13.95
N SER A 107 6.88 0.47 14.30
CA SER A 107 5.92 -0.16 15.21
C SER A 107 6.56 -1.25 16.06
#